data_AF-D4CD10-F1
#
_entry.id   AF-D4CD10-F1
#
_cell.length_a   1.000
_cell.length_b   1.000
_cell.length_c   1.000
_cell.angle_alpha   90.00
_cell.angle_beta   90.00
_cell.angle_gamma   90.00
#
_symmetry.space_group_name_H-M   'P 1'
#
loop_
_entity.id
_entity.type
_entity.pdbx_description
1 polymer ?
#
loop_
_entity_poly.entity_id
_entity_poly.type
_entity_poly.pdbx_seq_one_letter_code
_entity_poly.pdbx_strand_id
1 'polypeptide(L)'
;MTIYQEITGNQVLMSGVIGWIVAQVLKTIIDIALNRSFNPERLTGSGGMPSSHSSTVCALTTASAYCYGFGSFEFAISFLFAMVVMYDAIGVRQETGK
;
A
#
# COMPACT_ATOMS: atom_id res chain seq x y z
N MET A 1 18.77 -21.98 0.16
CA MET A 1 17.75 -21.06 -0.35
C MET A 1 18.44 -19.99 -1.17
N THR A 2 17.88 -19.59 -2.31
CA THR A 2 18.34 -18.38 -2.99
C THR A 2 17.70 -17.15 -2.33
N ILE A 3 18.36 -15.99 -2.38
CA ILE A 3 17.81 -14.72 -1.86
C ILE A 3 16.40 -14.45 -2.42
N TYR A 4 16.16 -14.80 -3.68
CA TYR A 4 14.85 -14.71 -4.30
C TYR A 4 13.77 -15.46 -3.52
N GLN A 5 14.06 -16.69 -3.08
CA GLN A 5 13.11 -17.51 -2.32
C GLN A 5 12.81 -16.93 -0.95
N GLU A 6 13.79 -16.31 -0.30
CA GLU A 6 13.60 -15.66 1.00
C GLU A 6 12.69 -14.43 0.89
N ILE A 7 12.92 -13.60 -0.14
CA ILE A 7 12.10 -12.41 -0.40
C ILE A 7 10.67 -12.80 -0.78
N THR A 8 10.51 -13.74 -1.72
CA THR A 8 9.17 -14.17 -2.17
C THR A 8 8.44 -15.03 -1.14
N GLY A 9 9.18 -15.69 -0.25
CA GLY A 9 8.63 -16.49 0.85
C GLY A 9 8.22 -15.65 2.07
N ASN A 10 8.65 -14.39 2.14
CA ASN A 10 8.27 -13.50 3.22
C ASN A 10 6.82 -13.04 3.06
N GLN A 11 5.92 -13.69 3.79
CA GLN A 11 4.48 -13.44 3.70
C GLN A 11 4.07 -12.00 4.05
N VAL A 12 4.76 -11.36 4.99
CA VAL A 12 4.49 -9.97 5.38
C VAL A 12 4.87 -9.01 4.24
N LEU A 13 6.07 -9.19 3.68
CA LEU A 13 6.53 -8.38 2.55
C LEU A 13 5.61 -8.57 1.34
N MET A 14 5.31 -9.82 0.98
CA MET A 14 4.47 -10.14 -0.16
C MET A 14 3.04 -9.61 0.00
N SER A 15 2.48 -9.62 1.22
CA SER A 15 1.17 -9.02 1.48
C SER A 15 1.16 -7.52 1.21
N GLY A 16 2.21 -6.81 1.63
CA GLY A 16 2.38 -5.38 1.32
C GLY A 16 2.46 -5.10 -0.18
N VAL A 17 3.26 -5.89 -0.91
CA VAL A 17 3.40 -5.79 -2.38
C VAL A 17 2.07 -6.07 -3.08
N ILE A 18 1.34 -7.11 -2.67
CA ILE A 18 0.04 -7.43 -3.24
C ILE A 18 -0.96 -6.30 -2.96
N GLY A 19 -0.98 -5.76 -1.73
CA GLY A 19 -1.82 -4.63 -1.37
C GLY A 19 -1.55 -3.39 -2.24
N TRP A 20 -0.27 -3.13 -2.54
CA TRP A 20 0.12 -2.08 -3.48
C TRP A 20 -0.41 -2.32 -4.89
N ILE A 21 -0.19 -3.52 -5.44
CA ILE A 21 -0.64 -3.90 -6.80
C ILE A 21 -2.16 -3.76 -6.91
N VAL A 22 -2.91 -4.29 -5.94
CA VAL A 22 -4.38 -4.21 -5.92
C VAL A 22 -4.85 -2.76 -5.94
N ALA A 23 -4.22 -1.88 -5.16
CA ALA A 23 -4.58 -0.47 -5.15
C ALA A 23 -4.33 0.21 -6.51
N GLN A 24 -3.21 -0.09 -7.18
CA GLN A 24 -2.91 0.48 -8.49
C GLN A 24 -3.86 -0.03 -9.58
N VAL A 25 -4.18 -1.33 -9.57
CA VAL A 25 -5.15 -1.92 -10.50
C VAL A 25 -6.52 -1.30 -10.30
N LEU A 26 -7.00 -1.21 -9.05
CA LEU A 26 -8.30 -0.58 -8.75
C LEU A 26 -8.33 0.88 -9.14
N LYS A 27 -7.26 1.65 -8.87
CA LYS A 27 -7.15 3.05 -9.28
C LYS A 27 -7.32 3.19 -10.78
N THR A 28 -6.67 2.34 -11.55
CA THR A 28 -6.75 2.36 -13.02
C THR A 28 -8.14 2.01 -13.52
N ILE A 29 -8.77 0.97 -12.96
CA ILE A 29 -10.15 0.57 -13.33
C ILE A 29 -11.14 1.70 -13.04
N ILE A 30 -11.05 2.31 -11.85
CA ILE A 30 -11.94 3.41 -11.44
C ILE A 30 -11.72 4.63 -12.35
N ASP A 31 -10.47 4.95 -12.67
CA ASP A 31 -10.16 6.08 -13.55
C ASP A 31 -10.74 5.89 -14.96
N ILE A 32 -10.56 4.70 -15.55
CA ILE A 32 -11.14 4.37 -16.86
C ILE A 32 -12.67 4.45 -16.82
N ALA A 33 -13.29 3.93 -15.75
CA ALA A 33 -14.74 3.92 -15.61
C ALA A 33 -15.33 5.33 -15.50
N LEU A 34 -14.66 6.23 -14.76
CA LEU A 34 -15.12 7.60 -14.54
C LEU A 34 -14.81 8.54 -15.71
N ASN A 35 -13.59 8.47 -16.25
CA ASN A 35 -13.12 9.42 -17.26
C ASN A 35 -13.31 8.93 -18.71
N ARG A 36 -13.72 7.67 -18.92
CA ARG A 36 -13.87 7.01 -20.22
C ARG A 36 -12.66 7.15 -21.15
N SER A 37 -11.50 7.46 -20.58
CA SER A 37 -10.24 7.62 -21.29
C SER A 37 -9.16 6.90 -20.49
N PHE A 38 -8.22 6.28 -21.20
CA PHE A 38 -7.10 5.61 -20.58
C PHE A 38 -5.96 6.61 -20.43
N ASN A 39 -5.63 6.98 -19.20
CA ASN A 39 -4.43 7.77 -18.92
C ASN A 39 -3.36 6.89 -18.26
N PRO A 40 -2.30 6.49 -19.00
CA PRO A 40 -1.20 5.67 -18.47
C PRO A 40 -0.49 6.32 -17.28
N GLU A 41 -0.53 7.64 -17.18
CA GLU A 41 0.08 8.41 -16.11
C GLU A 41 -0.57 8.12 -14.74
N ARG A 42 -1.80 7.58 -14.73
CA ARG A 42 -2.48 7.19 -13.49
C ARG A 42 -2.06 5.83 -12.94
N LEU A 43 -1.35 5.01 -13.73
CA LEU A 43 -0.75 3.76 -13.25
C LEU A 43 0.45 4.01 -12.34
N THR A 44 1.16 5.11 -12.55
CA THR A 44 2.39 5.46 -11.81
C THR A 44 2.27 6.76 -10.99
N GLY A 45 1.21 7.54 -11.21
CA GLY A 45 0.98 8.80 -10.51
C GLY A 45 0.67 8.64 -9.02
N SER A 46 1.20 9.57 -8.20
CA SER A 46 1.02 9.60 -6.75
C SER A 46 -0.38 10.06 -6.29
N GLY A 47 -1.20 10.63 -7.20
CA GLY A 47 -2.55 11.11 -6.93
C GLY A 47 -3.66 10.05 -7.14
N GLY A 48 -4.87 10.36 -6.64
CA GLY A 48 -6.08 9.56 -6.86
C GLY A 48 -6.46 8.57 -5.74
N MET A 49 -7.64 7.98 -5.89
CA MET A 49 -8.20 6.97 -4.98
C MET A 49 -8.37 5.63 -5.71
N PRO A 50 -8.11 4.48 -5.07
CA PRO A 50 -7.64 4.29 -3.70
C PRO A 50 -6.14 4.61 -3.49
N SER A 51 -5.75 4.86 -2.24
CA SER A 51 -4.35 5.16 -1.86
C SER A 51 -3.49 3.89 -1.88
N SER A 52 -2.47 3.87 -2.74
CA SER A 52 -1.51 2.76 -2.80
C SER A 52 -0.63 2.70 -1.55
N HIS A 53 -0.13 3.84 -1.07
CA HIS A 53 0.67 3.92 0.16
C HIS A 53 -0.08 3.36 1.38
N SER A 54 -1.33 3.79 1.56
CA SER A 54 -2.17 3.31 2.68
C SER A 54 -2.48 1.82 2.54
N SER A 55 -2.78 1.35 1.32
CA SER A 55 -3.04 -0.08 1.06
C SER A 55 -1.82 -0.95 1.42
N THR A 56 -0.62 -0.53 1.00
CA THR A 56 0.63 -1.25 1.29
C THR A 56 0.85 -1.41 2.79
N VAL A 57 0.81 -0.31 3.55
CA VAL A 57 1.13 -0.35 4.98
C VAL A 57 0.05 -1.02 5.80
N CYS A 58 -1.23 -0.91 5.41
CA CYS A 58 -2.31 -1.65 6.05
C CYS A 58 -2.19 -3.16 5.82
N ALA A 59 -1.87 -3.59 4.59
CA ALA A 59 -1.65 -5.00 4.29
C ALA A 59 -0.45 -5.56 5.05
N LEU A 60 0.64 -4.79 5.13
CA LEU A 60 1.85 -5.17 5.87
C LEU A 60 1.57 -5.31 7.38
N THR A 61 0.89 -4.33 7.98
CA THR A 61 0.48 -4.36 9.38
C THR A 61 -0.44 -5.53 9.70
N THR A 62 -1.42 -5.78 8.83
CA THR A 62 -2.37 -6.90 8.99
C THR A 62 -1.66 -8.24 8.89
N ALA A 63 -0.75 -8.40 7.94
CA ALA A 63 0.04 -9.61 7.79
C ALA A 63 0.99 -9.82 8.98
N SER A 64 1.64 -8.76 9.48
CA SER A 64 2.47 -8.85 10.69
C SER A 64 1.66 -9.29 11.91
N ALA A 65 0.46 -8.73 12.11
CA ALA A 65 -0.45 -9.17 13.18
C ALA A 65 -0.85 -10.64 13.03
N TYR A 66 -1.13 -11.08 11.79
CA TYR A 66 -1.56 -12.45 11.51
C TYR A 66 -0.42 -13.47 11.68
N CYS A 67 0.78 -13.17 11.18
CA CYS A 67 1.92 -14.09 11.19
C CYS A 67 2.63 -14.14 12.55
N TYR A 68 2.72 -13.01 13.26
CA TYR A 68 3.55 -12.87 14.46
C TYR A 68 2.77 -12.46 15.71
N GLY A 69 1.50 -12.04 15.56
CA GLY A 69 0.66 -11.60 16.67
C GLY A 69 0.82 -10.11 17.01
N PHE A 70 -0.16 -9.56 17.73
CA PHE A 70 -0.19 -8.14 18.11
C PHE A 70 0.91 -7.72 19.11
N GLY A 71 1.49 -8.66 19.85
CA GLY A 71 2.60 -8.38 20.79
C GLY A 71 3.99 -8.44 20.17
N SER A 72 4.09 -8.70 18.86
CA SER A 72 5.36 -8.88 18.16
C SER A 72 6.05 -7.56 17.81
N PHE A 73 7.37 -7.62 17.65
CA PHE A 73 8.16 -6.48 17.18
C PHE A 73 7.76 -6.07 15.76
N GLU A 74 7.49 -7.05 14.89
CA GLU A 74 7.07 -6.88 13.51
C GLU A 74 5.75 -6.11 13.42
N PHE A 75 4.77 -6.46 14.27
CA PHE A 75 3.51 -5.74 14.35
C PHE A 75 3.72 -4.30 14.86
N ALA A 76 4.50 -4.12 15.93
CA ALA A 76 4.73 -2.78 16.50
C ALA A 76 5.36 -1.82 15.48
N ILE A 77 6.39 -2.27 14.76
CA ILE A 77 7.06 -1.45 13.74
C ILE A 77 6.15 -1.18 12.55
N SER A 78 5.48 -2.21 12.01
CA SER A 78 4.59 -2.04 10.86
C SER A 78 3.39 -1.14 11.17
N PHE A 79 2.80 -1.25 12.36
CA PHE A 79 1.69 -0.42 12.80
C PHE A 79 2.09 1.05 12.96
N LEU A 80 3.21 1.35 13.63
CA LEU A 80 3.73 2.71 13.73
C LEU A 80 4.06 3.29 12.36
N PHE A 81 4.70 2.50 11.50
CA PHE A 81 5.00 2.90 10.13
C PHE A 81 3.73 3.22 9.34
N ALA A 82 2.68 2.40 9.48
CA ALA A 82 1.40 2.64 8.83
C ALA A 82 0.77 3.95 9.27
N MET A 83 0.81 4.27 10.57
CA MET A 83 0.32 5.56 11.08
C MET A 83 1.07 6.75 10.48
N VAL A 84 2.40 6.70 10.44
CA VAL A 84 3.23 7.78 9.87
C VAL A 84 2.92 7.97 8.39
N VAL A 85 2.89 6.90 7.60
CA VAL A 85 2.61 6.95 6.16
C VAL A 85 1.20 7.47 5.88
N MET A 86 0.20 7.03 6.66
CA MET A 86 -1.17 7.53 6.50
C MET A 86 -1.29 8.99 6.89
N TYR A 87 -0.59 9.44 7.94
CA TYR A 87 -0.57 10.84 8.35
C TYR A 87 0.07 11.74 7.29
N ASP A 88 1.23 11.34 6.76
CA ASP A 88 1.91 12.07 5.69
C ASP A 88 1.07 12.13 4.40
N ALA A 89 0.42 11.03 4.04
CA ALA A 89 -0.48 10.98 2.89
C ALA A 89 -1.71 11.91 3.05
N ILE A 90 -2.18 12.16 4.28
CA ILE A 90 -3.21 13.16 4.55
C ILE A 90 -2.65 14.56 4.36
N GLY A 91 -1.45 14.84 4.87
CA GLY A 91 -0.77 16.13 4.72
C GLY A 91 -0.57 16.53 3.26
N VAL A 92 -0.08 15.61 2.42
CA VAL A 92 0.11 15.83 0.97
C VAL A 92 -1.21 16.17 0.28
N ARG A 93 -2.32 15.51 0.66
CA ARG A 93 -3.66 15.78 0.10
C ARG A 93 -4.21 17.14 0.52
N GLN A 94 -3.85 17.63 1.69
CA GLN A 94 -4.24 18.97 2.12
C GLN A 94 -3.49 20.06 1.35
N GLU A 95 -2.22 19.84 1.03
CA GLU A 95 -1.43 20.83 0.27
C GLU A 95 -1.71 20.81 -1.24
N THR A 96 -2.15 19.68 -1.81
CA THR A 96 -2.58 19.61 -3.23
C THR A 96 -4.05 20.00 -3.44
N GLY A 97 -4.82 20.18 -2.36
CA GLY A 97 -6.21 20.67 -2.39
C GLY A 97 -6.36 22.17 -2.15
N LYS A 98 -5.25 22.89 -1.91
CA LYS A 98 -5.16 24.36 -1.99
C LYS A 98 -4.71 24.77 -3.38
#